data_AF-A0A1H9SNM3-F1
#
_entry.id   AF-A0A1H9SNM3-F1
#
_cell.length_a   1.000
_cell.length_b   1.000
_cell.length_c   1.000
_cell.angle_alpha   90.00
_cell.angle_beta   90.00
_cell.angle_gamma   90.00
#
_symmetry.space_group_name_H-M   'P 1'
#
loop_
_entity.id
_entity.type
_entity.pdbx_description
1 polymer ?
#
loop_
_entity_poly.entity_id
_entity_poly.type
_entity_poly.pdbx_seq_one_letter_code
_entity_poly.pdbx_strand_id
1 'polypeptide(L)'
;MVQSQTHTFEGKTIDEAIEEAKRALNAEMDEIDIRVIDHGNQKRFPFGRSRAKIAVSLTESNDETWETWLDNEIEDQDLFDIPLSPDEKQPVNTAGTAWIIDGQLHFHQTAEKKPILVIPYDGEVYNHNEKLSGRHVLKENDVIDFHLETTLIETKWTVKVNDKEQTVTLTVTPGKKIIPYIADHPAASVIEPIVQFDEQVNNQLQTKDVYEQLANMEVIEGIDDAAIHRACSAGEEQTVTIASGKLPKDGKNGEMAFRIDIQERSLPYKEKHDGTADFRESLYIPSVEHGEVLAEVIDPLPGEDGISVFGDVLQAKDGKPVIIKAGSGIEIDEEQSAVIAAQSGRPLIEQSGLLFRMSILPKKRHPGDLSIKHGNIRFIGDVEITGDVNEGMTVEAEGNVQMQKNVMHSTIQSRQNILIHGNAIVSAITAGQNQAVYDALQDIVPISSPRTDLLSP
;
A
#
# COMPACT_ATOMS: atom_id res chain seq x y z
N MET A 1 -17.09 -30.38 37.83
CA MET A 1 -16.14 -30.87 36.81
C MET A 1 -16.76 -32.06 36.09
N VAL A 2 -17.50 -31.78 35.03
CA VAL A 2 -17.82 -32.77 34.00
C VAL A 2 -17.04 -32.33 32.77
N GLN A 3 -16.31 -33.25 32.15
CA GLN A 3 -15.50 -32.96 30.96
C GLN A 3 -16.46 -32.83 29.78
N SER A 4 -16.58 -31.64 29.18
CA SER A 4 -17.25 -31.50 27.90
C SER A 4 -16.48 -32.32 26.86
N GLN A 5 -17.04 -33.46 26.45
CA GLN A 5 -16.45 -34.31 25.42
C GLN A 5 -16.71 -33.66 24.06
N THR A 6 -15.66 -33.07 23.48
CA THR A 6 -15.67 -32.61 22.10
C THR A 6 -15.41 -33.79 21.15
N HIS A 7 -16.31 -34.01 20.20
CA HIS A 7 -16.22 -35.06 19.19
C HIS A 7 -15.98 -34.45 17.80
N THR A 8 -15.03 -35.01 17.04
CA THR A 8 -14.70 -34.52 15.69
C THR A 8 -15.39 -35.36 14.62
N PHE A 9 -16.01 -34.71 13.63
CA PHE A 9 -16.74 -35.33 12.52
C PHE A 9 -16.23 -34.82 11.17
N GLU A 10 -16.23 -35.67 10.13
CA GLU A 10 -15.65 -35.36 8.81
C GLU A 10 -16.60 -35.64 7.62
N GLY A 11 -16.99 -34.61 6.89
CA GLY A 11 -17.90 -34.67 5.72
C GLY A 11 -17.23 -34.24 4.41
N LYS A 12 -17.85 -34.46 3.25
CA LYS A 12 -17.36 -33.84 1.99
C LYS A 12 -17.67 -32.35 1.94
N THR A 13 -18.68 -31.91 2.68
CA THR A 13 -19.03 -30.52 2.97
C THR A 13 -19.30 -30.38 4.47
N ILE A 14 -19.33 -29.14 4.96
CA ILE A 14 -19.66 -28.85 6.37
C ILE A 14 -21.06 -29.35 6.72
N ASP A 15 -22.04 -29.15 5.83
CA ASP A 15 -23.42 -29.60 6.06
C ASP A 15 -23.51 -31.13 6.20
N GLU A 16 -22.72 -31.90 5.43
CA GLU A 16 -22.67 -33.35 5.56
C GLU A 16 -22.01 -33.77 6.89
N ALA A 17 -21.00 -33.03 7.34
CA ALA A 17 -20.36 -33.28 8.62
C ALA A 17 -21.30 -32.97 9.81
N ILE A 18 -22.14 -31.94 9.70
CA ILE A 18 -23.12 -31.54 10.72
C ILE A 18 -24.26 -32.57 10.81
N GLU A 19 -24.77 -33.05 9.68
CA GLU A 19 -25.77 -34.12 9.65
C GLU A 19 -25.25 -35.42 10.29
N GLU A 20 -23.98 -35.76 10.05
CA GLU A 20 -23.34 -36.93 10.65
C GLU A 20 -23.16 -36.76 12.17
N ALA A 21 -22.77 -35.56 12.62
CA ALA A 21 -22.66 -35.23 14.04
C ALA A 21 -24.00 -35.33 14.79
N LYS A 22 -25.09 -34.78 14.21
CA LYS A 22 -26.45 -34.88 14.79
C LYS A 22 -26.90 -36.32 14.94
N ARG A 23 -26.67 -37.14 13.92
CA ARG A 23 -27.05 -38.56 13.94
C ARG A 23 -26.22 -39.36 14.96
N ALA A 24 -24.94 -39.03 15.12
CA ALA A 24 -24.05 -39.72 16.04
C ALA A 24 -24.29 -39.33 17.51
N LEU A 25 -24.63 -38.07 17.78
CA LEU A 25 -24.87 -37.54 19.13
C LEU A 25 -26.35 -37.59 19.55
N ASN A 26 -27.27 -37.91 18.63
CA ASN A 26 -28.71 -37.97 18.86
C ASN A 26 -29.27 -36.70 19.54
N ALA A 27 -28.85 -35.53 19.03
CA ALA A 27 -29.16 -34.20 19.57
C ALA A 27 -29.66 -33.29 18.45
N GLU A 28 -30.51 -32.32 18.81
CA GLU A 28 -31.06 -31.30 17.89
C GLU A 28 -30.02 -30.18 17.62
N MET A 29 -30.28 -29.30 16.64
CA MET A 29 -29.30 -28.26 16.23
C MET A 29 -29.00 -27.23 17.32
N ASP A 30 -29.96 -26.99 18.20
CA ASP A 30 -29.92 -26.08 19.33
C ASP A 30 -29.20 -26.65 20.56
N GLU A 31 -28.91 -27.96 20.57
CA GLU A 31 -28.26 -28.66 21.67
C GLU A 31 -26.76 -28.93 21.43
N ILE A 32 -26.26 -28.56 20.24
CA ILE A 32 -24.88 -28.83 19.81
C ILE A 32 -24.16 -27.54 19.43
N ASP A 33 -22.98 -27.33 20.02
CA ASP A 33 -22.06 -26.28 19.59
C ASP A 33 -21.11 -26.84 18.52
N ILE A 34 -21.04 -26.16 17.36
CA ILE A 34 -20.32 -26.64 16.17
C ILE A 34 -19.18 -25.68 15.83
N ARG A 35 -17.94 -26.17 15.95
CA ARG A 35 -16.73 -25.46 15.54
C ARG A 35 -16.19 -26.05 14.23
N VAL A 36 -16.19 -25.26 13.16
CA VAL A 36 -15.58 -25.67 11.89
C VAL A 36 -14.06 -25.61 12.00
N ILE A 37 -13.39 -26.73 11.76
CA ILE A 37 -11.92 -26.86 11.82
C ILE A 37 -11.31 -26.71 10.42
N ASP A 38 -11.92 -27.33 9.40
CA ASP A 38 -11.49 -27.25 8.00
C ASP A 38 -12.72 -27.26 7.08
N HIS A 39 -12.79 -26.31 6.14
CA HIS A 39 -13.90 -26.21 5.19
C HIS A 39 -13.86 -27.28 4.08
N GLY A 40 -12.74 -27.99 3.91
CA GLY A 40 -12.52 -28.94 2.82
C GLY A 40 -12.36 -28.24 1.47
N ASN A 41 -11.43 -28.68 0.62
CA ASN A 41 -11.11 -27.99 -0.63
C ASN A 41 -11.54 -28.83 -1.86
N GLN A 42 -12.53 -28.36 -2.61
CA GLN A 42 -12.88 -28.90 -3.92
C GLN A 42 -12.19 -28.10 -5.04
N LYS A 43 -10.89 -28.33 -5.28
CA LYS A 43 -10.22 -27.82 -6.48
C LYS A 43 -10.28 -28.83 -7.64
N ARG A 44 -10.38 -28.30 -8.86
CA ARG A 44 -10.71 -28.95 -10.14
C ARG A 44 -9.55 -29.77 -10.79
N PHE A 45 -8.60 -30.30 -10.01
CA PHE A 45 -7.42 -31.06 -10.50
C PHE A 45 -7.13 -32.30 -9.61
N PRO A 46 -6.51 -33.38 -10.12
CA PRO A 46 -6.76 -34.75 -9.67
C PRO A 46 -5.88 -35.26 -8.50
N PHE A 47 -5.21 -34.39 -7.75
CA PHE A 47 -4.42 -34.79 -6.58
C PHE A 47 -4.87 -34.04 -5.33
N GLY A 48 -5.61 -34.75 -4.47
CA GLY A 48 -5.94 -34.35 -3.09
C GLY A 48 -7.32 -33.70 -2.92
N ARG A 49 -8.31 -34.48 -2.49
CA ARG A 49 -9.57 -33.95 -1.92
C ARG A 49 -9.42 -33.95 -0.39
N SER A 50 -9.44 -32.77 0.25
CA SER A 50 -9.57 -32.70 1.71
C SER A 50 -11.04 -32.68 2.10
N ARG A 51 -11.41 -33.45 3.13
CA ARG A 51 -12.76 -33.52 3.70
C ARG A 51 -12.93 -32.37 4.69
N ALA A 52 -14.13 -31.80 4.75
CA ALA A 52 -14.47 -30.80 5.76
C ALA A 52 -14.47 -31.46 7.14
N LYS A 53 -13.91 -30.79 8.14
CA LYS A 53 -13.84 -31.27 9.52
C LYS A 53 -14.50 -30.28 10.46
N ILE A 54 -15.31 -30.80 11.37
CA ILE A 54 -15.96 -30.02 12.43
C ILE A 54 -15.71 -30.69 13.78
N ALA A 55 -15.58 -29.91 14.84
CA ALA A 55 -15.66 -30.37 16.22
C ALA A 55 -17.04 -29.99 16.77
N VAL A 56 -17.67 -30.92 17.48
CA VAL A 56 -19.00 -30.74 18.05
C VAL A 56 -18.95 -31.11 19.52
N SER A 57 -19.47 -30.23 20.37
CA SER A 57 -19.66 -30.47 21.81
C SER A 57 -21.13 -30.35 22.18
N LEU A 58 -21.59 -31.22 23.07
CA LEU A 58 -22.90 -31.12 23.69
C LEU A 58 -22.86 -30.00 24.73
N THR A 59 -23.82 -29.09 24.64
CA THR A 59 -23.96 -27.99 25.61
C THR A 59 -24.53 -28.56 26.90
N GLU A 60 -23.69 -28.78 27.91
CA GLU A 60 -24.20 -29.08 29.26
C GLU A 60 -24.76 -27.79 29.89
N SER A 61 -26.03 -27.84 30.28
CA SER A 61 -26.66 -26.84 31.15
C SER A 61 -25.94 -26.85 32.49
N ASN A 62 -24.97 -25.96 32.66
CA ASN A 62 -24.32 -25.74 33.94
C ASN A 62 -25.26 -24.88 34.81
N ASP A 63 -25.86 -25.51 35.83
CA ASP A 63 -26.65 -24.89 36.89
C ASP A 63 -25.77 -24.04 37.84
N GLU A 64 -25.06 -23.06 37.30
CA GLU A 64 -24.70 -21.85 38.06
C GLU A 64 -25.56 -20.73 37.48
N THR A 65 -26.82 -20.75 37.91
CA THR A 65 -27.86 -19.84 37.44
C THR A 65 -27.56 -18.42 37.90
N TRP A 66 -27.72 -17.51 36.93
CA TRP A 66 -27.92 -16.06 37.02
C TRP A 66 -28.71 -15.57 38.26
N GLU A 67 -29.57 -16.41 38.84
CA GLU A 67 -30.26 -16.18 40.11
C GLU A 67 -29.28 -15.88 41.26
N THR A 68 -28.12 -16.55 41.30
CA THR A 68 -27.09 -16.36 42.34
C THR A 68 -26.34 -15.03 42.22
N TRP A 69 -26.32 -14.42 41.03
CA TRP A 69 -25.72 -13.09 40.82
C TRP A 69 -26.77 -11.99 41.07
N LEU A 70 -28.04 -12.21 40.72
CA LEU A 70 -29.14 -11.31 41.06
C LEU A 70 -29.34 -11.16 42.58
N ASP A 71 -29.24 -12.24 43.35
CA ASP A 71 -29.40 -12.18 44.82
C ASP A 71 -28.27 -11.37 45.50
N ASN A 72 -27.05 -11.39 44.94
CA ASN A 72 -25.91 -10.63 45.49
C ASN A 72 -25.94 -9.14 45.12
N GLU A 73 -26.50 -8.78 43.96
CA GLU A 73 -26.58 -7.36 43.53
C GLU A 73 -27.76 -6.62 44.20
N ILE A 74 -28.75 -7.36 44.74
CA ILE A 74 -29.91 -6.80 45.46
C ILE A 74 -29.55 -6.46 46.92
N GLU A 75 -28.54 -7.09 47.53
CA GLU A 75 -28.11 -6.80 48.91
C GLU A 75 -27.26 -5.52 49.06
N ASP A 76 -26.65 -5.00 47.99
CA ASP A 76 -25.70 -3.87 48.05
C ASP A 76 -26.26 -2.51 47.60
N GLN A 77 -27.56 -2.41 47.29
CA GLN A 77 -28.21 -1.11 46.99
C GLN A 77 -28.91 -0.50 48.22
N ASP A 78 -28.11 -0.03 49.17
CA ASP A 78 -28.55 0.99 50.12
C ASP A 78 -28.81 2.32 49.38
N LEU A 79 -30.09 2.67 49.26
CA LEU A 79 -30.71 3.99 49.14
C LEU A 79 -29.86 5.11 48.47
N PHE A 80 -30.14 5.35 47.18
CA PHE A 80 -30.00 6.69 46.61
C PHE A 80 -31.17 7.59 47.08
N ASP A 81 -30.99 8.26 48.22
CA ASP A 81 -31.83 9.40 48.61
C ASP A 81 -31.48 10.61 47.72
N ILE A 82 -32.22 10.79 46.62
CA ILE A 82 -32.28 12.06 45.88
C ILE A 82 -33.43 12.88 46.50
N PRO A 83 -33.19 14.10 47.02
CA PRO A 83 -34.29 14.92 47.53
C PRO A 83 -35.16 15.38 46.36
N LEU A 84 -36.34 14.78 46.23
CA LEU A 84 -37.40 15.23 45.33
C LEU A 84 -37.93 16.60 45.81
N SER A 85 -37.70 17.65 45.02
CA SER A 85 -38.51 18.87 45.09
C SER A 85 -39.91 18.56 44.52
N PRO A 86 -41.03 18.79 45.24
CA PRO A 86 -42.32 18.16 44.87
C PRO A 86 -43.16 18.79 43.75
N ASP A 87 -42.74 19.84 43.03
CA ASP A 87 -43.76 20.75 42.44
C ASP A 87 -43.82 20.96 40.90
N GLU A 88 -43.16 20.18 40.02
CA GLU A 88 -43.18 20.54 38.57
C GLU A 88 -43.52 19.46 37.51
N LYS A 89 -43.99 18.25 37.85
CA LYS A 89 -44.39 17.23 36.84
C LYS A 89 -45.89 16.86 36.80
N GLN A 90 -46.77 17.59 37.46
CA GLN A 90 -48.21 17.28 37.38
C GLN A 90 -48.92 18.09 36.27
N PRO A 91 -49.59 17.44 35.31
CA PRO A 91 -50.28 18.14 34.23
C PRO A 91 -51.46 18.98 34.75
N VAL A 92 -51.54 20.23 34.30
CA VAL A 92 -52.46 21.27 34.79
C VAL A 92 -53.94 21.03 34.36
N ASN A 93 -54.22 20.00 33.55
CA ASN A 93 -55.58 19.58 33.18
C ASN A 93 -55.61 18.09 32.77
N THR A 94 -56.06 17.23 33.69
CA THR A 94 -56.10 15.76 33.51
C THR A 94 -57.45 15.24 33.02
N ALA A 95 -58.48 16.08 32.93
CA ALA A 95 -59.85 15.66 32.60
C ALA A 95 -59.97 15.14 31.16
N GLY A 96 -60.11 13.82 31.01
CA GLY A 96 -60.27 13.14 29.73
C GLY A 96 -58.97 12.90 28.97
N THR A 97 -57.82 12.92 29.65
CA THR A 97 -56.48 12.77 29.05
C THR A 97 -55.71 11.59 29.66
N ALA A 98 -54.70 11.12 28.93
CA ALA A 98 -53.70 10.16 29.36
C ALA A 98 -52.30 10.77 29.17
N TRP A 99 -51.35 10.39 30.02
CA TRP A 99 -49.95 10.84 30.00
C TRP A 99 -49.04 9.71 30.48
N ILE A 100 -47.74 9.81 30.17
CA ILE A 100 -46.72 8.87 30.63
C ILE A 100 -45.66 9.65 31.40
N ILE A 101 -45.35 9.22 32.61
CA ILE A 101 -44.26 9.74 33.44
C ILE A 101 -43.48 8.53 33.96
N ASP A 102 -42.16 8.58 33.80
CA ASP A 102 -41.22 7.53 34.22
C ASP A 102 -41.64 6.15 33.69
N GLY A 103 -42.13 6.11 32.44
CA GLY A 103 -42.59 4.91 31.74
C GLY A 103 -43.95 4.37 32.18
N GLN A 104 -44.62 4.99 33.15
CA GLN A 104 -45.93 4.57 33.66
C GLN A 104 -47.07 5.33 32.98
N LEU A 105 -48.06 4.61 32.44
CA LEU A 105 -49.26 5.21 31.87
C LEU A 105 -50.23 5.64 32.98
N HIS A 106 -50.55 6.92 32.99
CA HIS A 106 -51.59 7.50 33.82
C HIS A 106 -52.71 8.03 32.93
N PHE A 107 -53.94 7.97 33.42
CA PHE A 107 -55.08 8.53 32.72
C PHE A 107 -56.18 8.94 33.67
N HIS A 108 -56.99 9.91 33.25
CA HIS A 108 -58.18 10.31 33.98
C HIS A 108 -59.34 10.51 33.00
N GLN A 109 -60.38 9.68 33.16
CA GLN A 109 -61.59 9.75 32.33
C GLN A 109 -62.69 10.57 33.00
N THR A 110 -63.58 11.14 32.19
CA THR A 110 -64.79 11.83 32.64
C THR A 110 -66.01 11.31 31.88
N ALA A 111 -67.21 11.66 32.34
CA ALA A 111 -68.46 11.28 31.66
C ALA A 111 -68.52 11.79 30.20
N GLU A 112 -67.86 12.92 29.91
CA GLU A 112 -67.87 13.58 28.60
C GLU A 112 -66.65 13.25 27.73
N LYS A 113 -65.52 12.85 28.33
CA LYS A 113 -64.26 12.60 27.63
C LYS A 113 -63.53 11.36 28.15
N LYS A 114 -63.18 10.46 27.24
CA LYS A 114 -62.41 9.24 27.52
C LYS A 114 -61.12 9.27 26.70
N PRO A 115 -59.93 9.16 27.33
CA PRO A 115 -58.68 9.11 26.61
C PRO A 115 -58.57 7.81 25.81
N ILE A 116 -57.88 7.88 24.67
CA ILE A 116 -57.66 6.76 23.76
C ILE A 116 -56.17 6.41 23.77
N LEU A 117 -55.86 5.15 24.10
CA LEU A 117 -54.55 4.56 23.90
C LEU A 117 -54.48 3.99 22.48
N VAL A 118 -53.47 4.38 21.72
CA VAL A 118 -53.16 3.80 20.41
C VAL A 118 -51.93 2.92 20.59
N ILE A 119 -52.08 1.65 20.27
CA ILE A 119 -51.04 0.64 20.48
C ILE A 119 -50.17 0.58 19.22
N PRO A 120 -48.84 0.72 19.34
CA PRO A 120 -47.95 0.61 18.20
C PRO A 120 -48.05 -0.79 17.57
N TYR A 121 -47.83 -0.89 16.25
CA TYR A 121 -48.10 -2.11 15.46
C TYR A 121 -47.23 -3.31 15.89
N ASP A 122 -46.13 -3.06 16.59
CA ASP A 122 -45.14 -4.00 17.07
C ASP A 122 -45.11 -4.16 18.61
N GLY A 123 -45.97 -3.44 19.35
CA GLY A 123 -46.00 -3.48 20.81
C GLY A 123 -46.87 -4.60 21.39
N GLU A 124 -46.37 -5.27 22.43
CA GLU A 124 -47.16 -6.20 23.24
C GLU A 124 -47.75 -5.47 24.45
N VAL A 125 -49.00 -5.02 24.31
CA VAL A 125 -49.72 -4.30 25.35
C VAL A 125 -50.88 -5.13 25.84
N TYR A 126 -51.01 -5.28 27.16
CA TYR A 126 -52.05 -6.10 27.78
C TYR A 126 -52.94 -5.27 28.70
N ASN A 127 -54.21 -5.69 28.81
CA ASN A 127 -55.13 -5.22 29.82
C ASN A 127 -55.64 -6.41 30.63
N HIS A 128 -55.25 -6.55 31.89
CA HIS A 128 -55.56 -7.74 32.73
C HIS A 128 -55.31 -9.08 32.00
N ASN A 129 -54.18 -9.20 31.28
CA ASN A 129 -53.79 -10.36 30.46
C ASN A 129 -54.50 -10.50 29.09
N GLU A 130 -55.41 -9.60 28.70
CA GLU A 130 -55.94 -9.56 27.33
C GLU A 130 -55.04 -8.70 26.43
N LYS A 131 -54.48 -9.29 25.36
CA LYS A 131 -53.64 -8.57 24.40
C LYS A 131 -54.47 -7.54 23.66
N LEU A 132 -54.10 -6.27 23.79
CA LEU A 132 -54.74 -5.18 23.10
C LEU A 132 -54.12 -4.96 21.71
N SER A 133 -54.90 -4.39 20.79
CA SER A 133 -54.41 -3.99 19.47
C SER A 133 -55.18 -2.79 18.92
N GLY A 134 -54.54 -1.98 18.07
CA GLY A 134 -55.16 -0.82 17.45
C GLY A 134 -55.47 0.29 18.47
N ARG A 135 -56.73 0.70 18.58
CA ARG A 135 -57.16 1.80 19.46
C ARG A 135 -57.98 1.24 20.62
N HIS A 136 -57.55 1.50 21.84
CA HIS A 136 -58.25 1.12 23.07
C HIS A 136 -58.74 2.37 23.80
N VAL A 137 -60.02 2.39 24.16
CA VAL A 137 -60.59 3.49 24.97
C VAL A 137 -60.36 3.14 26.43
N LEU A 138 -59.56 3.95 27.13
CA LEU A 138 -59.18 3.71 28.53
C LEU A 138 -60.38 3.90 29.46
N LYS A 139 -60.59 2.94 30.36
CA LYS A 139 -61.67 2.89 31.35
C LYS A 139 -61.08 2.89 32.76
N GLU A 140 -61.84 3.32 33.76
CA GLU A 140 -61.41 3.41 35.17
C GLU A 140 -60.75 2.16 35.73
N ASN A 141 -61.22 1.00 35.28
CA ASN A 141 -60.73 -0.27 35.78
C ASN A 141 -59.56 -0.83 34.98
N ASP A 142 -59.16 -0.23 33.85
CA ASP A 142 -58.11 -0.77 32.98
C ASP A 142 -56.74 -0.75 33.69
N VAL A 143 -56.02 -1.87 33.61
CA VAL A 143 -54.63 -2.00 34.07
C VAL A 143 -53.81 -2.33 32.84
N ILE A 144 -53.04 -1.35 32.36
CA ILE A 144 -52.31 -1.46 31.10
C ILE A 144 -50.85 -1.82 31.37
N ASP A 145 -50.44 -2.98 30.87
CA ASP A 145 -49.08 -3.48 31.00
C ASP A 145 -48.38 -3.44 29.63
N PHE A 146 -47.23 -2.78 29.57
CA PHE A 146 -46.35 -2.79 28.40
C PHE A 146 -45.32 -3.89 28.59
N HIS A 147 -45.38 -4.95 27.78
CA HIS A 147 -44.37 -5.99 27.80
C HIS A 147 -43.20 -5.58 26.91
N LEU A 148 -42.08 -5.25 27.53
CA LEU A 148 -40.86 -4.78 26.88
C LEU A 148 -39.72 -5.76 27.18
N GLU A 149 -39.16 -6.39 26.14
CA GLU A 149 -38.12 -7.40 26.30
C GLU A 149 -36.72 -6.80 26.12
N THR A 150 -35.87 -6.98 27.13
CA THR A 150 -34.46 -6.59 27.03
C THR A 150 -33.74 -7.50 26.03
N THR A 151 -33.06 -6.90 25.06
CA THR A 151 -32.24 -7.65 24.09
C THR A 151 -30.78 -7.68 24.54
N LEU A 152 -30.17 -8.86 24.54
CA LEU A 152 -28.74 -9.05 24.81
C LEU A 152 -28.02 -9.45 23.53
N ILE A 153 -26.98 -8.69 23.18
CA ILE A 153 -26.09 -8.98 22.06
C ILE A 153 -24.74 -9.35 22.65
N GLU A 154 -24.26 -10.55 22.36
CA GLU A 154 -22.96 -11.03 22.83
C GLU A 154 -21.80 -10.37 22.09
N THR A 155 -20.64 -10.33 22.75
CA THR A 155 -19.40 -9.86 22.14
C THR A 155 -18.94 -10.83 21.06
N LYS A 156 -18.72 -10.33 19.85
CA LYS A 156 -18.16 -11.13 18.75
C LYS A 156 -16.71 -10.75 18.55
N TRP A 157 -15.83 -11.73 18.39
CA TRP A 157 -14.42 -11.45 18.11
C TRP A 157 -13.79 -12.54 17.26
N THR A 158 -12.74 -12.17 16.53
CA THR A 158 -11.97 -13.09 15.69
C THR A 158 -10.50 -12.73 15.72
N VAL A 159 -9.65 -13.76 15.70
CA VAL A 159 -8.20 -13.62 15.55
C VAL A 159 -7.81 -14.17 14.18
N LYS A 160 -7.05 -13.39 13.42
CA LYS A 160 -6.60 -13.76 12.08
C LYS A 160 -5.10 -13.53 11.95
N VAL A 161 -4.42 -14.46 11.29
CA VAL A 161 -3.05 -14.29 10.84
C VAL A 161 -3.09 -13.87 9.38
N ASN A 162 -2.23 -12.94 8.98
CA ASN A 162 -2.14 -12.54 7.58
C ASN A 162 -1.50 -13.65 6.71
N ASP A 163 -1.65 -13.56 5.39
CA ASP A 163 -1.15 -14.57 4.44
C ASP A 163 0.37 -14.78 4.47
N LYS A 164 1.11 -13.86 5.08
CA LYS A 164 2.57 -13.91 5.18
C LYS A 164 3.06 -14.35 6.56
N GLU A 165 2.14 -14.68 7.48
CA GLU A 165 2.46 -15.12 8.84
C GLU A 165 3.27 -14.08 9.64
N GLN A 166 3.08 -12.80 9.32
CA GLN A 166 3.84 -11.67 9.86
C GLN A 166 3.11 -10.91 10.95
N THR A 167 1.77 -10.92 10.92
CA THR A 167 0.96 -10.14 11.85
C THR A 167 -0.29 -10.91 12.23
N VAL A 168 -0.67 -10.80 13.50
CA VAL A 168 -1.93 -11.32 14.04
C VAL A 168 -2.83 -10.14 14.38
N THR A 169 -4.04 -10.14 13.84
CA THR A 169 -5.07 -9.13 14.08
C THR A 169 -6.22 -9.70 14.89
N LEU A 170 -6.65 -8.96 15.90
CA LEU A 170 -7.87 -9.19 16.67
C LEU A 170 -8.92 -8.18 16.26
N THR A 171 -10.06 -8.67 15.77
CA THR A 171 -11.27 -7.87 15.55
C THR A 171 -12.23 -8.17 16.68
N VAL A 172 -12.74 -7.15 17.36
CA VAL A 172 -13.74 -7.25 18.43
C VAL A 172 -14.90 -6.32 18.13
N THR A 173 -16.11 -6.84 18.23
CA THR A 173 -17.37 -6.11 18.22
C THR A 173 -18.00 -6.29 19.60
N PRO A 174 -17.90 -5.29 20.49
CA PRO A 174 -18.44 -5.36 21.85
C PRO A 174 -19.93 -5.74 21.88
N GLY A 175 -20.29 -6.55 22.85
CA GLY A 175 -21.69 -6.86 23.14
C GLY A 175 -22.43 -5.65 23.70
N LYS A 176 -23.76 -5.72 23.73
CA LYS A 176 -24.60 -4.67 24.31
C LYS A 176 -25.90 -5.21 24.87
N LYS A 177 -26.39 -4.57 25.92
CA LYS A 177 -27.72 -4.73 26.49
C LYS A 177 -28.59 -3.58 26.00
N ILE A 178 -29.69 -3.90 25.31
CA ILE A 178 -30.66 -2.93 24.80
C ILE A 178 -31.88 -3.03 25.70
N ILE A 179 -32.12 -2.00 26.50
CA ILE A 179 -33.23 -1.94 27.45
C ILE A 179 -34.30 -1.02 26.85
N PRO A 180 -35.41 -1.57 26.32
CA PRO A 180 -36.54 -0.77 25.90
C PRO A 180 -37.25 -0.12 27.09
N TYR A 181 -37.70 1.12 26.93
CA TYR A 181 -38.56 1.82 27.88
C TYR A 181 -39.59 2.68 27.15
N ILE A 182 -40.72 2.97 27.80
CA ILE A 182 -41.71 3.90 27.25
C ILE A 182 -41.29 5.33 27.58
N ALA A 183 -41.15 6.17 26.55
CA ALA A 183 -40.81 7.58 26.72
C ALA A 183 -41.94 8.36 27.40
N ASP A 184 -41.55 9.34 28.22
CA ASP A 184 -42.49 10.30 28.81
C ASP A 184 -43.33 10.99 27.74
N HIS A 185 -44.62 11.13 28.01
CA HIS A 185 -45.56 11.75 27.10
C HIS A 185 -46.49 12.70 27.85
N PRO A 186 -46.65 13.96 27.42
CA PRO A 186 -47.53 14.91 28.08
C PRO A 186 -49.01 14.49 27.98
N ALA A 187 -49.88 15.12 28.78
CA ALA A 187 -51.31 14.82 28.78
C ALA A 187 -51.97 15.06 27.40
N ALA A 188 -52.59 14.02 26.86
CA ALA A 188 -53.28 14.05 25.57
C ALA A 188 -54.58 13.23 25.59
N SER A 189 -55.56 13.64 24.77
CA SER A 189 -56.81 12.88 24.60
C SER A 189 -56.63 11.59 23.80
N VAL A 190 -55.55 11.53 23.00
CA VAL A 190 -55.11 10.34 22.28
C VAL A 190 -53.61 10.22 22.56
N ILE A 191 -53.19 9.09 23.12
CA ILE A 191 -51.80 8.83 23.47
C ILE A 191 -51.26 7.69 22.61
N GLU A 192 -50.10 7.94 22.01
CA GLU A 192 -49.32 6.99 21.20
C GLU A 192 -47.98 6.78 21.93
N PRO A 193 -47.85 5.73 22.76
CA PRO A 193 -46.61 5.44 23.47
C PRO A 193 -45.45 5.24 22.49
N ILE A 194 -44.32 5.88 22.78
CA ILE A 194 -43.10 5.75 21.98
C ILE A 194 -42.12 4.90 22.78
N VAL A 195 -41.67 3.79 22.20
CA VAL A 195 -40.60 2.98 22.77
C VAL A 195 -39.26 3.63 22.42
N GLN A 196 -38.45 3.89 23.44
CA GLN A 196 -37.05 4.29 23.33
C GLN A 196 -36.15 3.19 23.90
N PHE A 197 -34.85 3.28 23.62
CA PHE A 197 -33.88 2.26 24.01
C PHE A 197 -32.72 2.90 24.77
N ASP A 198 -32.35 2.29 25.89
CA ASP A 198 -31.07 2.52 26.54
C ASP A 198 -30.09 1.43 26.11
N GLU A 199 -28.98 1.82 25.49
CA GLU A 199 -27.93 0.89 25.04
C GLU A 199 -26.75 0.93 26.00
N GLN A 200 -26.51 -0.20 26.68
CA GLN A 200 -25.39 -0.35 27.60
C GLN A 200 -24.37 -1.30 26.98
N VAL A 201 -23.20 -0.77 26.61
CA VAL A 201 -22.11 -1.59 26.04
C VAL A 201 -21.54 -2.49 27.13
N ASN A 202 -21.40 -3.77 26.81
CA ASN A 202 -20.77 -4.76 27.66
C ASN A 202 -19.83 -5.64 26.82
N ASN A 203 -18.54 -5.33 26.87
CA ASN A 203 -17.51 -6.14 26.24
C ASN A 203 -17.14 -7.31 27.17
N GLN A 204 -17.48 -8.52 26.74
CA GLN A 204 -17.26 -9.74 27.51
C GLN A 204 -15.88 -10.34 27.27
N LEU A 205 -15.15 -9.88 26.23
CA LEU A 205 -13.83 -10.41 25.87
C LEU A 205 -12.82 -10.16 27.00
N GLN A 206 -12.24 -11.25 27.53
CA GLN A 206 -11.16 -11.15 28.50
C GLN A 206 -9.80 -11.34 27.83
N THR A 207 -8.76 -10.76 28.44
CA THR A 207 -7.38 -10.92 27.97
C THR A 207 -6.95 -12.39 27.95
N LYS A 208 -7.40 -13.17 28.94
CA LYS A 208 -7.17 -14.62 29.02
C LYS A 208 -7.64 -15.34 27.76
N ASP A 209 -8.83 -15.02 27.26
CA ASP A 209 -9.40 -15.67 26.06
C ASP A 209 -8.50 -15.41 24.83
N VAL A 210 -7.96 -14.18 24.72
CA VAL A 210 -7.04 -13.80 23.65
C VAL A 210 -5.72 -14.57 23.77
N TYR A 211 -5.12 -14.67 24.97
CA TYR A 211 -3.88 -15.41 25.15
C TYR A 211 -4.05 -16.92 24.91
N GLU A 212 -5.16 -17.53 25.36
CA GLU A 212 -5.47 -18.92 25.08
C GLU A 212 -5.62 -19.16 23.57
N GLN A 213 -6.27 -18.24 22.86
CA GLN A 213 -6.39 -18.32 21.41
C GLN A 213 -5.05 -18.15 20.69
N LEU A 214 -4.19 -17.22 21.13
CA LEU A 214 -2.82 -17.06 20.60
C LEU A 214 -1.97 -18.32 20.82
N ALA A 215 -2.06 -18.91 22.01
CA ALA A 215 -1.35 -20.15 22.36
C ALA A 215 -1.84 -21.34 21.51
N ASN A 216 -3.15 -21.48 21.30
CA ASN A 216 -3.73 -22.50 20.43
C ASN A 216 -3.32 -22.34 18.96
N MET A 217 -2.99 -21.12 18.54
CA MET A 217 -2.47 -20.79 17.22
C MET A 217 -0.94 -20.88 17.15
N GLU A 218 -0.26 -21.28 18.22
CA GLU A 218 1.20 -21.38 18.33
C GLU A 218 1.94 -20.05 18.04
N VAL A 219 1.30 -18.91 18.33
CA VAL A 219 1.92 -17.59 18.23
C VAL A 219 2.92 -17.42 19.39
N ILE A 220 4.19 -17.23 19.08
CA ILE A 220 5.27 -17.17 20.08
C ILE A 220 6.06 -15.86 20.06
N GLU A 221 6.00 -15.10 18.97
CA GLU A 221 6.81 -13.89 18.79
C GLU A 221 5.97 -12.62 18.69
N GLY A 222 6.49 -11.55 19.30
CA GLY A 222 6.02 -10.18 19.08
C GLY A 222 4.60 -9.86 19.55
N ILE A 223 4.12 -10.52 20.60
CA ILE A 223 2.81 -10.25 21.22
C ILE A 223 2.80 -8.83 21.82
N ASP A 224 1.75 -8.06 21.52
CA ASP A 224 1.53 -6.70 22.02
C ASP A 224 0.44 -6.71 23.11
N ASP A 225 0.87 -6.82 24.36
CA ASP A 225 -0.02 -6.85 25.53
C ASP A 225 -0.89 -5.58 25.61
N ALA A 226 -0.34 -4.42 25.26
CA ALA A 226 -1.06 -3.16 25.30
C ALA A 226 -2.18 -3.10 24.24
N ALA A 227 -1.96 -3.71 23.06
CA ALA A 227 -3.01 -3.86 22.07
C ALA A 227 -4.13 -4.81 22.53
N ILE A 228 -3.78 -5.93 23.16
CA ILE A 228 -4.74 -6.91 23.69
C ILE A 228 -5.62 -6.26 24.76
N HIS A 229 -5.01 -5.56 25.73
CA HIS A 229 -5.76 -4.85 26.78
C HIS A 229 -6.71 -3.79 26.18
N ARG A 230 -6.26 -3.02 25.19
CA ARG A 230 -7.12 -2.03 24.50
C ARG A 230 -8.30 -2.68 23.79
N ALA A 231 -8.13 -3.86 23.20
CA ALA A 231 -9.22 -4.60 22.55
C ALA A 231 -10.24 -5.12 23.57
N CYS A 232 -9.79 -5.59 24.74
CA CYS A 232 -10.68 -6.09 25.79
C CYS A 232 -11.49 -4.95 26.44
N SER A 233 -10.96 -3.72 26.45
CA SER A 233 -11.67 -2.54 26.96
C SER A 233 -12.40 -1.74 25.88
N ALA A 234 -12.60 -2.30 24.68
CA ALA A 234 -13.27 -1.62 23.59
C ALA A 234 -14.74 -1.31 23.93
N GLY A 235 -15.17 -0.06 23.71
CA GLY A 235 -16.59 0.32 23.71
C GLY A 235 -17.25 0.25 22.33
N GLU A 236 -16.45 0.13 21.26
CA GLU A 236 -16.90 0.09 19.88
C GLU A 236 -16.16 -1.01 19.11
N GLU A 237 -16.65 -1.34 17.92
CA GLU A 237 -15.97 -2.27 17.03
C GLU A 237 -14.58 -1.76 16.66
N GLN A 238 -13.56 -2.58 16.88
CA GLN A 238 -12.20 -2.26 16.48
C GLN A 238 -11.44 -3.48 15.99
N THR A 239 -10.46 -3.23 15.11
CA THR A 239 -9.48 -4.21 14.68
C THR A 239 -8.10 -3.71 15.05
N VAL A 240 -7.36 -4.50 15.83
CA VAL A 240 -6.02 -4.16 16.32
C VAL A 240 -5.03 -5.27 15.98
N THR A 241 -3.77 -4.90 15.74
CA THR A 241 -2.68 -5.88 15.62
C THR A 241 -2.22 -6.24 17.03
N ILE A 242 -2.30 -7.52 17.38
CA ILE A 242 -1.98 -8.04 18.72
C ILE A 242 -0.70 -8.87 18.77
N ALA A 243 -0.15 -9.23 17.61
CA ALA A 243 1.20 -9.75 17.52
C ALA A 243 1.83 -9.38 16.17
N SER A 244 3.13 -9.09 16.16
CA SER A 244 3.89 -8.81 14.95
C SER A 244 5.28 -9.44 14.99
N GLY A 245 5.58 -10.27 13.99
CA GLY A 245 6.93 -10.74 13.74
C GLY A 245 7.85 -9.64 13.22
N LYS A 246 9.10 -10.00 12.97
CA LYS A 246 10.06 -9.11 12.31
C LYS A 246 9.93 -9.28 10.79
N LEU A 247 9.51 -8.24 10.09
CA LEU A 247 9.40 -8.28 8.63
C LEU A 247 10.78 -8.48 7.96
N PRO A 248 10.90 -9.38 6.96
CA PRO A 248 12.09 -9.47 6.14
C PRO A 248 12.26 -8.19 5.33
N LYS A 249 13.51 -7.80 5.09
CA LYS A 249 13.84 -6.68 4.21
C LYS A 249 14.64 -7.20 3.03
N ASP A 250 14.08 -7.07 1.84
CA ASP A 250 14.80 -7.39 0.62
C ASP A 250 16.05 -6.52 0.49
N GLY A 251 17.13 -7.15 0.03
CA GLY A 251 18.38 -6.49 -0.30
C GLY A 251 18.24 -5.58 -1.51
N LYS A 252 19.27 -4.77 -1.76
CA LYS A 252 19.30 -3.86 -2.90
C LYS A 252 20.16 -4.45 -4.00
N ASN A 253 19.65 -4.51 -5.22
CA ASN A 253 20.48 -4.88 -6.36
C ASN A 253 21.65 -3.91 -6.50
N GLY A 254 22.74 -4.41 -7.09
CA GLY A 254 23.85 -3.55 -7.49
C GLY A 254 23.39 -2.53 -8.52
N GLU A 255 24.15 -1.44 -8.61
CA GLU A 255 23.87 -0.30 -9.48
C GLU A 255 25.13 0.10 -10.25
N MET A 256 24.97 0.67 -11.45
CA MET A 256 26.07 1.35 -12.13
C MET A 256 25.90 2.85 -12.02
N ALA A 257 26.83 3.50 -11.34
CA ALA A 257 26.91 4.95 -11.23
C ALA A 257 27.76 5.52 -12.38
N PHE A 258 27.11 6.00 -13.43
CA PHE A 258 27.80 6.61 -14.56
C PHE A 258 28.45 7.95 -14.18
N ARG A 259 29.71 8.12 -14.56
CA ARG A 259 30.48 9.37 -14.37
C ARG A 259 30.50 10.26 -15.60
N ILE A 260 29.94 9.78 -16.70
CA ILE A 260 29.92 10.43 -18.01
C ILE A 260 28.50 10.76 -18.43
N ASP A 261 28.35 11.75 -19.30
CA ASP A 261 27.12 11.93 -20.06
C ASP A 261 27.01 10.80 -21.10
N ILE A 262 25.86 10.16 -21.17
CA ILE A 262 25.60 9.03 -22.07
C ILE A 262 24.55 9.37 -23.13
N GLN A 263 23.93 10.56 -23.05
CA GLN A 263 22.82 10.94 -23.93
C GLN A 263 23.24 11.91 -25.03
N GLU A 264 22.90 11.55 -26.26
CA GLU A 264 22.96 12.47 -27.39
C GLU A 264 21.81 13.47 -27.28
N ARG A 265 22.12 14.77 -27.31
CA ARG A 265 21.12 15.83 -27.13
C ARG A 265 21.28 16.94 -28.15
N SER A 266 20.14 17.54 -28.50
CA SER A 266 20.12 18.74 -29.31
C SER A 266 20.50 19.94 -28.45
N LEU A 267 21.48 20.74 -28.88
CA LEU A 267 21.86 21.95 -28.19
C LEU A 267 20.97 23.12 -28.64
N PRO A 268 20.57 24.01 -27.71
CA PRO A 268 19.84 25.22 -28.08
C PRO A 268 20.71 26.11 -28.98
N TYR A 269 20.08 26.78 -29.94
CA TYR A 269 20.78 27.63 -30.91
C TYR A 269 21.56 28.74 -30.20
N LYS A 270 22.82 28.94 -30.62
CA LYS A 270 23.61 30.10 -30.18
C LYS A 270 23.27 31.30 -31.08
N GLU A 271 22.82 32.40 -30.47
CA GLU A 271 22.74 33.70 -31.15
C GLU A 271 24.16 34.20 -31.43
N LYS A 272 24.43 34.56 -32.67
CA LYS A 272 25.67 35.22 -33.07
C LYS A 272 25.67 36.67 -32.61
N HIS A 273 26.85 37.27 -32.60
CA HIS A 273 27.08 38.67 -32.22
C HIS A 273 26.32 39.69 -33.10
N ASP A 274 25.80 39.25 -34.25
CA ASP A 274 25.00 40.00 -35.21
C ASP A 274 23.47 39.74 -35.09
N GLY A 275 23.03 38.95 -34.11
CA GLY A 275 21.62 38.61 -33.88
C GLY A 275 21.08 37.46 -34.74
N THR A 276 21.91 36.78 -35.53
CA THR A 276 21.49 35.60 -36.30
C THR A 276 21.70 34.30 -35.52
N ALA A 277 20.75 33.36 -35.59
CA ALA A 277 20.86 32.06 -34.94
C ALA A 277 21.82 31.12 -35.70
N ASP A 278 22.80 30.53 -35.01
CA ASP A 278 23.66 29.49 -35.60
C ASP A 278 23.02 28.11 -35.47
N PHE A 279 22.38 27.66 -36.56
CA PHE A 279 21.76 26.33 -36.65
C PHE A 279 22.78 25.18 -36.78
N ARG A 280 24.09 25.48 -36.86
CA ARG A 280 25.13 24.47 -37.15
C ARG A 280 25.67 23.74 -35.93
N GLU A 281 25.55 24.28 -34.72
CA GLU A 281 26.08 23.67 -33.48
C GLU A 281 24.97 22.98 -32.68
N SER A 282 24.16 22.16 -33.35
CA SER A 282 22.90 21.62 -32.81
C SER A 282 23.01 20.22 -32.20
N LEU A 283 24.17 19.54 -32.28
CA LEU A 283 24.29 18.16 -31.83
C LEU A 283 25.47 17.95 -30.88
N TYR A 284 25.17 17.55 -29.64
CA TYR A 284 26.16 17.07 -28.69
C TYR A 284 26.27 15.55 -28.75
N ILE A 285 27.47 15.05 -29.05
CA ILE A 285 27.76 13.62 -29.12
C ILE A 285 28.63 13.26 -27.91
N PRO A 286 28.11 12.45 -26.97
CA PRO A 286 28.90 11.92 -25.87
C PRO A 286 30.18 11.26 -26.37
N SER A 287 31.29 11.62 -25.73
CA SER A 287 32.64 11.26 -26.13
C SER A 287 33.48 11.08 -24.88
N VAL A 288 34.31 10.04 -24.84
CA VAL A 288 35.19 9.69 -23.72
C VAL A 288 36.61 9.42 -24.19
N GLU A 289 37.60 9.81 -23.41
CA GLU A 289 39.02 9.62 -23.72
C GLU A 289 39.54 8.26 -23.23
N HIS A 290 40.63 7.78 -23.84
CA HIS A 290 41.33 6.59 -23.38
C HIS A 290 41.77 6.76 -21.92
N GLY A 291 41.41 5.81 -21.06
CA GLY A 291 41.68 5.79 -19.63
C GLY A 291 40.62 6.50 -18.78
N GLU A 292 39.59 7.08 -19.39
CA GLU A 292 38.51 7.74 -18.65
C GLU A 292 37.59 6.71 -17.96
N VAL A 293 37.19 7.01 -16.72
CA VAL A 293 36.27 6.17 -15.94
C VAL A 293 34.83 6.46 -16.40
N LEU A 294 34.18 5.44 -16.94
CA LEU A 294 32.81 5.52 -17.48
C LEU A 294 31.76 5.37 -16.38
N ALA A 295 31.96 4.41 -15.48
CA ALA A 295 31.02 4.11 -14.40
C ALA A 295 31.71 3.42 -13.23
N GLU A 296 31.13 3.55 -12.05
CA GLU A 296 31.46 2.76 -10.86
C GLU A 296 30.37 1.70 -10.62
N VAL A 297 30.78 0.52 -10.19
CA VAL A 297 29.92 -0.59 -9.84
C VAL A 297 29.66 -0.54 -8.34
N ILE A 298 28.40 -0.31 -7.98
CA ILE A 298 27.92 -0.34 -6.60
C ILE A 298 27.47 -1.78 -6.32
N ASP A 299 28.10 -2.41 -5.32
CA ASP A 299 27.79 -3.77 -4.92
C ASP A 299 26.35 -3.92 -4.42
N PRO A 300 25.73 -5.10 -4.64
CA PRO A 300 24.42 -5.39 -4.06
C PRO A 300 24.50 -5.46 -2.54
N LEU A 301 23.38 -5.13 -1.89
CA LEU A 301 23.20 -5.34 -0.46
C LEU A 301 22.43 -6.66 -0.22
N PRO A 302 22.85 -7.48 0.76
CA PRO A 302 22.10 -8.66 1.16
C PRO A 302 20.74 -8.28 1.76
N GLY A 303 19.80 -9.21 1.72
CA GLY A 303 18.55 -9.09 2.46
C GLY A 303 18.75 -9.29 3.96
N GLU A 304 17.84 -8.74 4.76
CA GLU A 304 17.74 -9.06 6.19
C GLU A 304 16.57 -10.00 6.40
N ASP A 305 16.86 -11.25 6.78
CA ASP A 305 15.82 -12.22 7.12
C ASP A 305 14.94 -11.70 8.27
N GLY A 306 13.65 -11.98 8.13
CA GLY A 306 12.62 -11.73 9.12
C GLY A 306 12.34 -12.96 9.97
N ILE A 307 11.41 -12.80 10.92
CA ILE A 307 10.90 -13.87 11.78
C ILE A 307 9.37 -13.75 11.78
N SER A 308 8.67 -14.84 11.50
CA SER A 308 7.21 -14.92 11.54
C SER A 308 6.70 -14.82 12.98
N VAL A 309 5.38 -14.67 13.17
CA VAL A 309 4.76 -14.70 14.51
C VAL A 309 4.85 -16.08 15.17
N PHE A 310 5.16 -17.12 14.39
CA PHE A 310 5.35 -18.51 14.83
C PHE A 310 6.84 -18.85 15.07
N GLY A 311 7.76 -17.91 14.84
CA GLY A 311 9.21 -18.11 14.99
C GLY A 311 9.93 -18.66 13.77
N ASP A 312 9.22 -18.88 12.66
CA ASP A 312 9.83 -19.32 11.40
C ASP A 312 10.64 -18.20 10.75
N VAL A 313 11.78 -18.56 10.14
CA VAL A 313 12.61 -17.59 9.41
C VAL A 313 11.91 -17.21 8.11
N LEU A 314 11.60 -15.92 7.96
CA LEU A 314 11.08 -15.35 6.73
C LEU A 314 12.26 -14.92 5.86
N GLN A 315 12.55 -15.71 4.83
CA GLN A 315 13.68 -15.46 3.91
C GLN A 315 13.50 -14.14 3.16
N ALA A 316 14.48 -13.25 3.28
CA ALA A 316 14.59 -12.07 2.44
C ALA A 316 15.24 -12.40 1.10
N LYS A 317 14.96 -11.59 0.07
CA LYS A 317 15.65 -11.73 -1.21
C LYS A 317 16.93 -10.92 -1.18
N ASP A 318 18.05 -11.58 -1.47
CA ASP A 318 19.30 -10.87 -1.66
C ASP A 318 19.28 -9.99 -2.92
N GLY A 319 19.97 -8.85 -2.81
CA GLY A 319 20.31 -8.03 -3.95
C GLY A 319 21.18 -8.80 -4.94
N LYS A 320 20.93 -8.59 -6.23
CA LYS A 320 21.72 -9.22 -7.30
C LYS A 320 22.76 -8.25 -7.83
N PRO A 321 23.99 -8.71 -8.11
CA PRO A 321 25.02 -7.87 -8.72
C PRO A 321 24.62 -7.46 -10.14
N VAL A 322 25.15 -6.34 -10.60
CA VAL A 322 25.09 -5.98 -12.03
C VAL A 322 25.96 -6.93 -12.85
N ILE A 323 25.54 -7.20 -14.07
CA ILE A 323 26.29 -8.02 -15.01
C ILE A 323 26.79 -7.11 -16.12
N ILE A 324 28.10 -7.03 -16.28
CA ILE A 324 28.73 -6.18 -17.30
C ILE A 324 29.24 -7.06 -18.43
N LYS A 325 28.81 -6.76 -19.65
CA LYS A 325 29.35 -7.31 -20.88
C LYS A 325 30.21 -6.24 -21.54
N ALA A 326 31.51 -6.31 -21.28
CA ALA A 326 32.51 -5.48 -21.94
C ALA A 326 32.61 -5.87 -23.42
N GLY A 327 32.25 -4.93 -24.28
CA GLY A 327 32.48 -4.97 -25.72
C GLY A 327 33.78 -4.26 -26.10
N SER A 328 33.93 -3.93 -27.38
CA SER A 328 35.13 -3.26 -27.89
C SER A 328 35.39 -1.94 -27.16
N GLY A 329 36.62 -1.70 -26.72
CA GLY A 329 37.04 -0.46 -26.08
C GLY A 329 36.65 -0.30 -24.61
N ILE A 330 36.18 -1.36 -23.95
CA ILE A 330 35.85 -1.35 -22.51
C ILE A 330 36.83 -2.25 -21.75
N GLU A 331 37.33 -1.73 -20.63
CA GLU A 331 38.11 -2.48 -19.65
C GLU A 331 37.40 -2.41 -18.29
N ILE A 332 37.44 -3.51 -17.53
CA ILE A 332 36.83 -3.59 -16.19
C ILE A 332 37.98 -3.66 -15.19
N ASP A 333 38.02 -2.70 -14.28
CA ASP A 333 38.91 -2.69 -13.13
C ASP A 333 38.17 -3.35 -11.95
N GLU A 334 38.55 -4.60 -11.65
CA GLU A 334 37.97 -5.37 -10.54
C GLU A 334 38.44 -4.86 -9.16
N GLU A 335 39.61 -4.21 -9.06
CA GLU A 335 40.12 -3.72 -7.78
C GLU A 335 39.41 -2.44 -7.33
N GLN A 336 39.08 -1.56 -8.28
CA GLN A 336 38.38 -0.31 -8.02
C GLN A 336 36.87 -0.36 -8.30
N SER A 337 36.35 -1.53 -8.70
CA SER A 337 34.96 -1.71 -9.13
C SER A 337 34.54 -0.67 -10.18
N ALA A 338 35.38 -0.45 -11.19
CA ALA A 338 35.21 0.61 -12.18
C ALA A 338 35.20 0.08 -13.61
N VAL A 339 34.46 0.76 -14.49
CA VAL A 339 34.47 0.51 -15.94
C VAL A 339 35.23 1.64 -16.61
N ILE A 340 36.27 1.29 -17.36
CA ILE A 340 37.22 2.24 -17.94
C ILE A 340 37.17 2.15 -19.46
N ALA A 341 37.38 3.30 -20.12
CA ALA A 341 37.59 3.35 -21.56
C ALA A 341 38.99 2.84 -21.94
N ALA A 342 39.05 1.74 -22.67
CA ALA A 342 40.30 1.25 -23.25
C ALA A 342 40.67 1.95 -24.58
N GLN A 343 39.81 2.85 -25.09
CA GLN A 343 40.06 3.67 -26.27
C GLN A 343 39.19 4.92 -26.28
N SER A 344 39.62 5.98 -26.97
CA SER A 344 38.82 7.18 -27.15
C SER A 344 37.67 6.95 -28.15
N GLY A 345 36.50 7.53 -27.89
CA GLY A 345 35.36 7.47 -28.81
C GLY A 345 34.00 7.73 -28.18
N ARG A 346 32.93 7.30 -28.86
CA ARG A 346 31.55 7.42 -28.35
C ARG A 346 31.19 6.20 -27.50
N PRO A 347 30.79 6.35 -26.24
CA PRO A 347 30.27 5.25 -25.44
C PRO A 347 28.89 4.83 -25.96
N LEU A 348 28.68 3.52 -26.08
CA LEU A 348 27.40 2.87 -26.38
C LEU A 348 27.06 1.92 -25.24
N ILE A 349 25.91 2.15 -24.63
CA ILE A 349 25.48 1.45 -23.42
C ILE A 349 24.04 0.97 -23.63
N GLU A 350 23.84 -0.34 -23.55
CA GLU A 350 22.52 -0.97 -23.59
C GLU A 350 22.24 -1.64 -22.25
N GLN A 351 21.10 -1.28 -21.64
CA GLN A 351 20.67 -1.87 -20.37
C GLN A 351 19.46 -2.79 -20.58
N SER A 352 19.51 -3.98 -20.01
CA SER A 352 18.39 -4.92 -19.93
C SER A 352 18.32 -5.51 -18.52
N GLY A 353 17.47 -4.92 -17.67
CA GLY A 353 17.46 -5.23 -16.23
C GLY A 353 18.81 -4.87 -15.58
N LEU A 354 19.49 -5.87 -15.01
CA LEU A 354 20.82 -5.73 -14.39
C LEU A 354 21.97 -6.01 -15.37
N LEU A 355 21.67 -6.33 -16.63
CA LEU A 355 22.68 -6.57 -17.67
C LEU A 355 23.00 -5.27 -18.40
N PHE A 356 24.26 -4.86 -18.37
CA PHE A 356 24.80 -3.74 -19.14
C PHE A 356 25.73 -4.25 -20.23
N ARG A 357 25.44 -3.93 -21.49
CA ARG A 357 26.38 -4.12 -22.60
C ARG A 357 27.00 -2.78 -22.92
N MET A 358 28.32 -2.70 -22.85
CA MET A 358 29.06 -1.47 -23.04
C MET A 358 30.06 -1.64 -24.16
N SER A 359 30.23 -0.63 -25.00
CA SER A 359 31.28 -0.58 -26.01
C SER A 359 31.63 0.87 -26.33
N ILE A 360 32.81 1.11 -26.86
CA ILE A 360 33.22 2.41 -27.37
C ILE A 360 33.35 2.31 -28.89
N LEU A 361 32.68 3.21 -29.59
CA LEU A 361 32.81 3.38 -31.03
C LEU A 361 33.90 4.43 -31.32
N PRO A 362 35.08 4.03 -31.80
CA PRO A 362 36.17 4.97 -32.08
C PRO A 362 35.94 5.75 -33.38
N LYS A 363 34.96 5.36 -34.19
CA LYS A 363 34.67 5.96 -35.50
C LYS A 363 33.20 6.36 -35.63
N LYS A 364 32.95 7.62 -35.95
CA LYS A 364 31.62 8.14 -36.33
C LYS A 364 31.46 8.09 -37.84
N ARG A 365 30.46 7.34 -38.33
CA ARG A 365 30.10 7.29 -39.74
C ARG A 365 28.84 8.09 -40.02
N HIS A 366 28.92 9.09 -40.88
CA HIS A 366 27.79 9.87 -41.39
C HIS A 366 27.40 9.37 -42.79
N PRO A 367 26.25 8.68 -42.93
CA PRO A 367 25.79 8.22 -44.24
C PRO A 367 25.19 9.36 -45.06
N GLY A 368 25.66 9.51 -46.29
CA GLY A 368 25.15 10.50 -47.23
C GLY A 368 25.75 11.89 -47.05
N ASP A 369 25.07 12.89 -47.61
CA ASP A 369 25.61 14.25 -47.72
C ASP A 369 25.50 15.01 -46.39
N LEU A 370 26.57 15.71 -46.01
CA LEU A 370 26.58 16.59 -44.84
C LEU A 370 26.11 17.98 -45.26
N SER A 371 25.09 18.51 -44.56
CA SER A 371 24.47 19.80 -44.88
C SER A 371 23.96 20.46 -43.61
N ILE A 372 23.45 21.69 -43.72
CA ILE A 372 22.93 22.46 -42.59
C ILE A 372 21.84 21.73 -41.78
N LYS A 373 21.12 20.78 -42.40
CA LYS A 373 20.12 19.94 -41.71
C LYS A 373 20.72 19.03 -40.64
N HIS A 374 21.97 18.64 -40.81
CA HIS A 374 22.67 17.69 -39.93
C HIS A 374 23.56 18.40 -38.91
N GLY A 375 23.96 19.65 -39.17
CA GLY A 375 24.89 20.41 -38.34
C GLY A 375 26.36 20.07 -38.59
N ASN A 376 27.24 20.76 -37.86
CA ASN A 376 28.66 20.48 -37.83
C ASN A 376 28.93 19.14 -37.13
N ILE A 377 30.01 18.48 -37.49
CA ILE A 377 30.46 17.26 -36.82
C ILE A 377 31.73 17.59 -36.04
N ARG A 378 31.70 17.40 -34.72
CA ARG A 378 32.90 17.44 -33.87
C ARG A 378 32.97 16.12 -33.11
N PHE A 379 34.06 15.39 -33.23
CA PHE A 379 34.19 14.06 -32.64
C PHE A 379 35.62 13.72 -32.25
N ILE A 380 35.85 13.17 -31.05
CA ILE A 380 37.20 12.85 -30.57
C ILE A 380 37.84 11.63 -31.27
N GLY A 381 37.05 10.83 -31.98
CA GLY A 381 37.54 9.67 -32.72
C GLY A 381 37.71 9.96 -34.22
N ASP A 382 37.70 8.90 -35.02
CA ASP A 382 37.69 8.99 -36.47
C ASP A 382 36.32 9.44 -37.00
N VAL A 383 36.30 10.21 -38.08
CA VAL A 383 35.06 10.61 -38.77
C VAL A 383 35.09 10.10 -40.20
N GLU A 384 34.02 9.45 -40.64
CA GLU A 384 33.81 9.09 -42.04
C GLU A 384 32.50 9.67 -42.56
N ILE A 385 32.58 10.38 -43.69
CA ILE A 385 31.41 10.90 -44.40
C ILE A 385 31.34 10.24 -45.77
N THR A 386 30.22 9.58 -46.06
CA THR A 386 30.09 8.81 -47.31
C THR A 386 29.54 9.60 -48.49
N GLY A 387 29.00 10.80 -48.25
CA GLY A 387 28.47 11.70 -49.27
C GLY A 387 29.30 12.98 -49.42
N ASP A 388 28.69 13.99 -50.04
CA ASP A 388 29.31 15.30 -50.24
C ASP A 388 29.25 16.14 -48.95
N VAL A 389 30.30 16.92 -48.68
CA VAL A 389 30.30 17.91 -47.61
C VAL A 389 29.94 19.26 -48.21
N ASN A 390 28.70 19.70 -47.98
CA ASN A 390 28.13 20.91 -48.57
C ASN A 390 28.65 22.18 -47.92
N GLU A 391 28.39 23.31 -48.57
CA GLU A 391 28.91 24.62 -48.23
C GLU A 391 28.60 25.05 -46.77
N GLY A 392 29.62 25.62 -46.13
CA GLY A 392 29.52 26.20 -44.80
C GLY A 392 29.45 25.17 -43.68
N MET A 393 29.85 23.91 -43.91
CA MET A 393 29.96 22.90 -42.88
C MET A 393 31.35 22.84 -42.25
N THR A 394 31.40 22.51 -40.96
CA THR A 394 32.63 22.22 -40.22
C THR A 394 32.66 20.77 -39.79
N VAL A 395 33.76 20.08 -40.08
CA VAL A 395 34.04 18.74 -39.58
C VAL A 395 35.37 18.77 -38.85
N GLU A 396 35.34 18.49 -37.55
CA GLU A 396 36.51 18.46 -36.69
C GLU A 396 36.62 17.09 -36.02
N ALA A 397 37.81 16.50 -36.10
CA ALA A 397 38.08 15.23 -35.44
C ALA A 397 39.46 15.20 -34.77
N GLU A 398 39.57 14.55 -33.61
CA GLU A 398 40.91 14.28 -33.04
C GLU A 398 41.57 13.05 -33.69
N GLY A 399 40.77 12.14 -34.26
CA GLY A 399 41.26 11.04 -35.09
C GLY A 399 41.40 11.41 -36.56
N ASN A 400 41.33 10.41 -37.41
CA ASN A 400 41.38 10.54 -38.86
C ASN A 400 40.04 10.98 -39.43
N VAL A 401 40.07 11.73 -40.53
CA VAL A 401 38.87 12.17 -41.25
C VAL A 401 38.88 11.62 -42.66
N GLN A 402 37.83 10.88 -43.04
CA GLN A 402 37.70 10.26 -44.36
C GLN A 402 36.42 10.71 -45.07
N MET A 403 36.57 11.34 -46.24
CA MET A 403 35.46 11.80 -47.07
C MET A 403 35.42 11.03 -48.38
N GLN A 404 34.28 10.41 -48.69
CA GLN A 404 34.16 9.58 -49.89
C GLN A 404 33.83 10.38 -51.16
N LYS A 405 33.29 11.60 -51.04
CA LYS A 405 32.95 12.46 -52.18
C LYS A 405 33.56 13.86 -52.05
N ASN A 406 32.92 14.88 -52.62
CA ASN A 406 33.47 16.22 -52.71
C ASN A 406 33.28 16.99 -51.41
N VAL A 407 34.17 17.95 -51.18
CA VAL A 407 34.12 18.91 -50.08
C VAL A 407 34.09 20.31 -50.69
N MET A 408 33.00 21.06 -50.45
CA MET A 408 32.77 22.37 -51.05
C MET A 408 32.59 23.43 -49.98
N HIS A 409 33.33 24.54 -50.09
CA HIS A 409 33.22 25.72 -49.22
C HIS A 409 33.10 25.39 -47.71
N SER A 410 33.91 24.45 -47.24
CA SER A 410 33.80 23.86 -45.90
C SER A 410 35.13 23.88 -45.14
N THR A 411 35.06 23.68 -43.81
CA THR A 411 36.24 23.59 -42.94
C THR A 411 36.39 22.18 -42.41
N ILE A 412 37.50 21.52 -42.73
CA ILE A 412 37.81 20.16 -42.29
C ILE A 412 39.09 20.19 -41.45
N GLN A 413 39.02 19.73 -40.21
CA GLN A 413 40.12 19.73 -39.26
C GLN A 413 40.32 18.33 -38.67
N SER A 414 41.57 17.90 -38.61
CA SER A 414 41.98 16.63 -38.00
C SER A 414 43.31 16.80 -37.25
N ARG A 415 43.44 16.20 -36.07
CA ARG A 415 44.75 16.10 -35.41
C ARG A 415 45.67 15.04 -36.03
N GLN A 416 45.12 14.12 -36.83
CA GLN A 416 45.84 13.07 -37.53
C GLN A 416 45.75 13.29 -39.06
N ASN A 417 45.18 12.33 -39.80
CA ASN A 417 45.16 12.34 -41.25
C ASN A 417 43.78 12.76 -41.80
N ILE A 418 43.78 13.43 -42.96
CA ILE A 418 42.57 13.70 -43.74
C ILE A 418 42.71 13.02 -45.10
N LEU A 419 41.73 12.19 -45.47
CA LEU A 419 41.63 11.53 -46.78
C LEU A 419 40.34 11.96 -47.48
N ILE A 420 40.45 12.59 -48.64
CA ILE A 420 39.32 12.99 -49.48
C ILE A 420 39.45 12.23 -50.81
N HIS A 421 38.46 11.38 -51.12
CA HIS A 421 38.42 10.62 -52.37
C HIS A 421 37.88 11.42 -53.56
N GLY A 422 37.03 12.42 -53.30
CA GLY A 422 36.52 13.35 -54.30
C GLY A 422 37.37 14.61 -54.45
N ASN A 423 36.74 15.72 -54.85
CA ASN A 423 37.42 17.01 -55.01
C ASN A 423 37.26 17.89 -53.76
N ALA A 424 38.30 18.65 -53.42
CA ALA A 424 38.22 19.73 -52.43
C ALA A 424 38.16 21.09 -53.15
N ILE A 425 37.05 21.80 -53.02
CA ILE A 425 36.76 23.04 -53.75
C ILE A 425 36.53 24.17 -52.75
N VAL A 426 37.36 25.22 -52.82
CA VAL A 426 37.28 26.42 -51.97
C VAL A 426 37.09 26.09 -50.48
N SER A 427 37.82 25.07 -49.98
CA SER A 427 37.66 24.55 -48.63
C SER A 427 38.94 24.72 -47.81
N ALA A 428 38.80 24.95 -46.51
CA ALA A 428 39.91 25.00 -45.56
C ALA A 428 40.13 23.60 -44.99
N ILE A 429 41.30 23.02 -45.21
CA ILE A 429 41.66 21.67 -44.76
C ILE A 429 42.89 21.77 -43.87
N THR A 430 42.82 21.26 -42.65
CA THR A 430 43.93 21.26 -41.71
C THR A 430 44.09 19.87 -41.09
N ALA A 431 45.20 19.20 -41.38
CA ALA A 431 45.55 17.89 -40.84
C ALA A 431 46.77 18.00 -39.93
N GLY A 432 46.99 17.03 -39.04
CA GLY A 432 48.18 16.97 -38.20
C GLY A 432 48.26 18.06 -37.14
N GLN A 433 47.13 18.63 -36.69
CA GLN A 433 47.09 19.56 -35.55
C GLN A 433 47.36 18.84 -34.22
N ASN A 434 48.56 18.30 -34.06
CA ASN A 434 48.98 17.78 -32.78
C ASN A 434 49.39 18.94 -31.88
N GLN A 435 48.52 19.31 -30.94
CA GLN A 435 48.75 20.43 -30.02
C GLN A 435 50.10 20.28 -29.28
N ALA A 436 50.48 19.05 -28.90
CA ALA A 436 51.77 18.79 -28.26
C ALA A 436 52.97 19.11 -29.17
N VAL A 437 52.82 18.99 -30.49
CA VAL A 437 53.86 19.39 -31.46
C VAL A 437 53.90 20.91 -31.60
N TYR A 438 52.75 21.58 -31.63
CA TYR A 438 52.70 23.04 -31.66
C TYR A 438 53.27 23.67 -30.38
N ASP A 439 52.93 23.13 -29.21
CA ASP A 439 53.43 23.59 -27.91
C ASP A 439 54.95 23.34 -27.81
N ALA A 440 55.43 22.17 -28.25
CA ALA A 440 56.87 21.88 -28.32
C ALA A 440 57.62 22.76 -29.34
N LEU A 441 56.97 23.21 -30.41
CA LEU A 441 57.55 24.12 -31.40
C LEU A 441 57.56 25.59 -30.94
N GLN A 442 56.61 26.01 -30.09
CA GLN A 442 56.61 27.34 -29.49
C GLN A 442 57.82 27.56 -28.58
N ASP A 443 58.29 26.52 -27.88
CA ASP A 443 59.52 26.58 -27.08
C ASP A 443 60.80 26.70 -27.93
N ILE A 444 60.73 26.31 -29.22
CA ILE A 444 61.90 26.26 -30.12
C ILE A 444 61.98 27.49 -31.04
N VAL A 445 60.86 28.14 -31.36
CA VAL A 445 60.82 29.28 -32.30
C VAL A 445 60.43 30.57 -31.57
N PRO A 446 61.38 31.47 -31.23
CA PRO A 446 61.02 32.79 -30.75
C PRO A 446 60.37 33.57 -31.90
N ILE A 447 59.10 33.93 -31.73
CA ILE A 447 58.35 34.75 -32.68
C ILE A 447 59.07 36.09 -32.84
N SER A 448 59.81 36.30 -33.94
CA SER A 448 60.16 37.64 -34.37
C SER A 448 58.91 38.26 -34.99
N SER A 449 58.29 39.18 -34.28
CA SER A 449 57.19 40.02 -34.77
C SER A 449 57.51 40.59 -36.16
N PRO A 450 56.56 40.59 -37.13
CA PRO A 450 56.79 41.23 -38.40
C PRO A 450 56.98 42.73 -38.18
N ARG A 451 58.14 43.27 -38.56
CA ARG A 451 58.35 44.71 -38.70
C ARG A 451 57.46 45.23 -39.83
N THR A 452 56.35 45.84 -39.49
CA THR A 452 55.65 46.79 -40.35
C THR A 452 56.37 48.13 -40.27
N ASP A 453 57.42 48.29 -41.07
CA ASP A 453 57.93 49.60 -41.47
C ASP A 453 57.69 49.77 -42.97
N LEU A 454 57.22 50.97 -43.34
CA LEU A 454 56.96 51.54 -44.68
C LEU A 454 55.54 51.29 -45.24
N LEU A 455 54.72 52.26 -45.64
CA LEU A 455 54.81 53.72 -45.84
C LEU A 455 53.36 54.23 -45.95
N SER A 456 53.03 55.34 -45.29
CA SER A 456 51.87 56.18 -45.64
C SER A 456 52.26 57.11 -46.79
N PRO A 457 51.37 57.41 -47.76
CA PRO A 457 51.43 58.67 -48.49
C PRO A 457 50.94 59.85 -47.62
#